data_AF-A0A1C6SMS4-F1
#
_entry.id   AF-A0A1C6SMS4-F1
#
_cell.length_a   1.000
_cell.length_b   1.000
_cell.length_c   1.000
_cell.angle_alpha   90.00
_cell.angle_beta   90.00
_cell.angle_gamma   90.00
#
_symmetry.space_group_name_H-M   'P 1'
#
loop_
_entity.id
_entity.type
_entity.pdbx_description
1 polymer ?
#
loop_
_entity_poly.entity_id
_entity_poly.type
_entity_poly.pdbx_seq_one_letter_code
_entity_poly.pdbx_strand_id
1 'polypeptide(L)'
;MRTATGERLNQRERHCLWSPDELVEVYEDALGDPEIWDDVLDAARRARRDGFGNTVGRASSVASVGPDDRLDAPAGQPTAYFEVLDDVDTARQVALLAQLRQELGESAILAAVPAQYDLEALRSLRRAGADACVCKDHNGQTAPAALKALLDAQNAAFAAGFTRLGLTATIGANAARQLASVLLQSNHLMEELGLHPHTIAVRRDPGEPQAGVANGSRDPFLLQIALLRLAHPYSNIMVPAHGEAELLLRQLDVGANLVAGGVPSAATAEGYRVVATVDIEPELRELSYRRLPSMDHAGGLISEFRTKPTETYMLVRRPASPKALGNNLHRGLYRSKDPETVILVEGSLAITSRHPDRPEPTVVVITSTPQAPHKLTVPRNVYHEVVAEADSLLIEFSSVAEDTTDSFPWPLSST
;
A
#
# COMPACT_ATOMS: atom_id res chain seq x y z
N MET A 1 -22.79 26.02 -3.67
CA MET A 1 -23.67 25.23 -4.54
C MET A 1 -23.04 23.84 -4.58
N ARG A 2 -23.61 22.83 -3.90
CA ARG A 2 -23.12 21.46 -4.06
C ARG A 2 -23.52 21.02 -5.47
N THR A 3 -22.56 20.59 -6.28
CA THR A 3 -22.81 20.08 -7.63
C THR A 3 -23.72 18.84 -7.53
N ALA A 4 -24.54 18.58 -8.55
CA ALA A 4 -25.41 17.40 -8.59
C ALA A 4 -24.62 16.10 -8.38
N THR A 5 -23.34 16.09 -8.75
CA THR A 5 -22.36 15.03 -8.54
C THR A 5 -22.09 14.77 -7.05
N GLY A 6 -21.91 15.81 -6.24
CA GLY A 6 -21.68 15.68 -4.78
C GLY A 6 -22.90 15.12 -4.01
N GLU A 7 -24.13 15.40 -4.47
CA GLU A 7 -25.33 14.79 -3.89
C GLU A 7 -25.50 13.31 -4.30
N ARG A 8 -25.13 12.96 -5.54
CA ARG A 8 -25.13 11.56 -6.03
C ARG A 8 -24.15 10.67 -5.26
N LEU A 9 -22.95 11.18 -4.95
CA LEU A 9 -21.94 10.45 -4.18
C LEU A 9 -22.47 10.04 -2.79
N ASN A 10 -23.17 10.93 -2.08
CA ASN A 10 -23.67 10.68 -0.73
C ASN A 10 -24.86 9.70 -0.66
N GLN A 11 -25.68 9.60 -1.71
CA GLN A 11 -26.83 8.67 -1.72
C GLN A 11 -26.43 7.21 -1.99
N ARG A 12 -25.29 6.97 -2.64
CA ARG A 12 -24.90 5.65 -3.16
C ARG A 12 -23.83 4.91 -2.38
N GLU A 13 -23.32 5.49 -1.29
CA GLU A 13 -22.46 4.78 -0.31
C GLU A 13 -23.10 3.49 0.24
N ARG A 14 -24.39 3.22 -0.05
CA ARG A 14 -25.15 2.06 0.45
C ARG A 14 -25.50 0.98 -0.60
N HIS A 15 -25.30 1.22 -1.90
CA HIS A 15 -25.69 0.27 -2.96
C HIS A 15 -24.61 0.17 -4.06
N CYS A 16 -23.95 -1.00 -4.17
CA CYS A 16 -22.82 -1.31 -5.08
C CYS A 16 -23.20 -1.45 -6.57
N LEU A 17 -23.98 -0.53 -7.14
CA LEU A 17 -24.35 -0.59 -8.56
C LEU A 17 -24.10 0.77 -9.20
N TRP A 18 -22.84 1.00 -9.58
CA TRP A 18 -22.46 2.05 -10.49
C TRP A 18 -22.58 1.52 -11.91
N SER A 19 -23.23 2.27 -12.81
CA SER A 19 -23.14 1.95 -14.22
C SER A 19 -21.76 2.35 -14.77
N PRO A 20 -21.26 1.68 -15.82
CA PRO A 20 -20.04 2.09 -16.50
C PRO A 20 -20.07 3.56 -16.94
N ASP A 21 -21.20 4.02 -17.47
CA ASP A 21 -21.37 5.39 -17.97
C ASP A 21 -21.30 6.41 -16.82
N GLU A 22 -21.92 6.11 -15.68
CA GLU A 22 -21.90 7.00 -14.51
C GLU A 22 -20.49 7.15 -13.92
N LEU A 23 -19.73 6.05 -13.83
CA LEU A 23 -18.36 6.10 -13.31
C LEU A 23 -17.44 6.89 -14.26
N VAL A 24 -17.64 6.75 -15.57
CA VAL A 24 -16.89 7.50 -16.59
C VAL A 24 -17.27 8.99 -16.56
N GLU A 25 -18.55 9.33 -16.43
CA GLU A 25 -19.01 10.71 -16.29
C GLU A 25 -18.34 11.39 -15.08
N VAL A 26 -18.35 10.74 -13.92
CA VAL A 26 -17.70 11.27 -12.71
C VAL A 26 -16.19 11.39 -12.88
N TYR A 27 -15.55 10.44 -13.60
CA TYR A 27 -14.12 10.52 -13.91
C TYR A 27 -13.79 11.74 -14.77
N GLU A 28 -14.54 11.97 -15.85
CA GLU A 28 -14.33 13.09 -16.78
C GLU A 28 -14.62 14.43 -16.10
N ASP A 29 -15.69 14.52 -15.31
CA ASP A 29 -16.02 15.69 -14.50
C ASP A 29 -14.90 16.03 -13.50
N ALA A 30 -14.40 15.02 -12.78
CA ALA A 30 -13.33 15.21 -11.80
C ALA A 30 -12.00 15.63 -12.47
N LEU A 31 -11.71 15.16 -13.68
CA LEU A 31 -10.54 15.62 -14.43
C LEU A 31 -10.65 17.11 -14.81
N GLY A 32 -11.85 17.58 -15.12
CA GLY A 32 -12.13 18.97 -15.50
C GLY A 32 -12.29 19.92 -14.32
N ASP A 33 -12.71 19.42 -13.15
CA ASP A 33 -13.09 20.24 -12.00
C ASP A 33 -12.33 19.86 -10.71
N PRO A 34 -11.49 20.79 -10.19
CA PRO A 34 -10.90 20.71 -8.86
C PRO A 34 -11.75 20.24 -7.70
N GLU A 35 -12.96 20.79 -7.58
CA GLU A 35 -13.79 20.55 -6.41
C GLU A 35 -14.35 19.15 -6.47
N ILE A 36 -14.76 18.70 -7.67
CA ILE A 36 -15.25 17.33 -7.90
C ILE A 36 -14.13 16.31 -7.66
N TRP A 37 -12.90 16.61 -8.09
CA TRP A 37 -11.74 15.77 -7.82
C TRP A 37 -11.55 15.54 -6.31
N ASP A 38 -11.50 16.62 -5.53
CA ASP A 38 -11.29 16.54 -4.09
C ASP A 38 -12.46 15.83 -3.38
N ASP A 39 -13.69 16.09 -3.81
CA ASP A 39 -14.90 15.41 -3.31
C ASP A 39 -14.84 13.89 -3.55
N VAL A 40 -14.38 13.44 -4.73
CA VAL A 40 -14.22 12.02 -5.06
C VAL A 40 -13.16 11.36 -4.18
N LEU A 41 -12.00 12.00 -4.00
CA LEU A 41 -10.94 11.46 -3.13
C LEU A 41 -11.43 11.35 -1.68
N ASP A 42 -12.12 12.37 -1.18
CA ASP A 42 -12.67 12.36 0.18
C ASP A 42 -13.75 11.31 0.39
N ALA A 43 -14.62 11.10 -0.61
CA ALA A 43 -15.61 10.03 -0.58
C ALA A 43 -14.94 8.65 -0.57
N ALA A 44 -13.90 8.45 -1.39
CA ALA A 44 -13.19 7.17 -1.44
C ALA A 44 -12.43 6.87 -0.13
N ARG A 45 -11.82 7.89 0.50
CA ARG A 45 -11.23 7.79 1.84
C ARG A 45 -12.25 7.32 2.87
N ARG A 46 -13.47 7.89 2.87
CA ARG A 46 -14.56 7.47 3.76
C ARG A 46 -14.96 6.02 3.49
N ALA A 47 -15.23 5.66 2.23
CA ALA A 47 -15.61 4.30 1.86
C ALA A 47 -14.53 3.26 2.24
N ARG A 48 -13.24 3.58 2.07
CA ARG A 48 -12.13 2.72 2.50
C ARG A 48 -12.14 2.55 4.02
N ARG A 49 -12.30 3.64 4.77
CA ARG A 49 -12.37 3.60 6.24
C ARG A 49 -13.57 2.79 6.75
N ASP A 50 -14.72 2.90 6.11
CA ASP A 50 -15.92 2.18 6.51
C ASP A 50 -15.81 0.67 6.22
N GLY A 51 -15.23 0.29 5.07
CA GLY A 51 -15.08 -1.10 4.67
C GLY A 51 -13.90 -1.84 5.32
N PHE A 52 -12.76 -1.17 5.44
CA PHE A 52 -11.48 -1.78 5.83
C PHE A 52 -10.80 -1.12 7.03
N GLY A 53 -11.36 -0.01 7.53
CA GLY A 53 -10.73 0.78 8.56
C GLY A 53 -9.36 1.28 8.10
N ASN A 54 -8.32 0.79 8.79
CA ASN A 54 -6.92 1.15 8.53
C ASN A 54 -6.09 0.01 8.05
N THR A 55 -6.69 -1.18 8.01
CA THR A 55 -5.95 -2.38 7.73
C THR A 55 -5.43 -2.27 6.30
N VAL A 56 -4.11 -2.38 6.18
CA VAL A 56 -3.45 -2.59 4.91
C VAL A 56 -3.02 -4.04 4.92
N GLY A 57 -3.64 -4.84 4.06
CA GLY A 57 -3.21 -6.20 3.82
C GLY A 57 -1.87 -6.21 3.10
N ARG A 58 -1.10 -7.27 3.33
CA ARG A 58 0.14 -7.54 2.59
C ARG A 58 -0.02 -8.85 1.86
N ALA A 59 0.30 -8.84 0.57
CA ALA A 59 0.46 -10.03 -0.24
C ALA A 59 1.92 -10.12 -0.70
N SER A 60 2.54 -11.27 -0.52
CA SER A 60 3.83 -11.50 -1.16
C SER A 60 3.66 -11.99 -2.58
N SER A 61 4.27 -11.30 -3.52
CA SER A 61 4.30 -11.76 -4.90
C SER A 61 5.25 -12.94 -5.03
N VAL A 62 4.78 -14.00 -5.66
CA VAL A 62 5.55 -15.20 -5.92
C VAL A 62 5.36 -15.50 -7.41
N ALA A 63 6.37 -15.18 -8.20
CA ALA A 63 6.40 -15.48 -9.63
C ALA A 63 7.25 -16.74 -9.86
N SER A 64 6.76 -17.63 -10.71
CA SER A 64 7.52 -18.79 -11.20
C SER A 64 8.45 -18.34 -12.33
N VAL A 65 9.78 -18.37 -12.20
CA VAL A 65 10.67 -17.69 -13.17
C VAL A 65 11.59 -18.63 -13.96
N GLY A 66 11.64 -19.92 -13.64
CA GLY A 66 12.41 -20.89 -14.43
C GLY A 66 12.30 -22.34 -13.94
N PRO A 67 12.83 -23.33 -14.70
CA PRO A 67 12.76 -24.78 -14.46
C PRO A 67 13.24 -25.27 -13.08
N ASP A 68 14.12 -24.52 -12.43
CA ASP A 68 14.79 -24.92 -11.18
C ASP A 68 14.47 -24.03 -9.96
N ASP A 69 13.53 -23.09 -10.10
CA ASP A 69 13.22 -22.15 -9.01
C ASP A 69 12.52 -22.84 -7.83
N ARG A 70 13.09 -22.65 -6.63
CA ARG A 70 12.38 -22.84 -5.37
C ARG A 70 11.67 -21.54 -5.00
N LEU A 71 10.41 -21.67 -4.62
CA LEU A 71 9.68 -20.57 -3.99
C LEU A 71 10.08 -20.55 -2.52
N ASP A 72 10.75 -19.49 -2.07
CA ASP A 72 10.92 -19.26 -0.63
C ASP A 72 9.65 -18.61 -0.10
N ALA A 73 8.84 -19.36 0.66
CA ALA A 73 7.66 -18.77 1.29
C ALA A 73 8.07 -17.64 2.24
N PRO A 74 7.48 -16.45 2.10
CA PRO A 74 7.70 -15.35 3.02
C PRO A 74 7.05 -15.70 4.36
N ALA A 75 7.88 -16.03 5.35
CA ALA A 75 7.43 -16.41 6.68
C ALA A 75 6.52 -15.33 7.31
N GLY A 76 5.40 -15.76 7.88
CA GLY A 76 4.50 -14.90 8.66
C GLY A 76 3.56 -14.00 7.86
N GLN A 77 3.43 -14.19 6.54
CA GLN A 77 2.48 -13.39 5.75
C GLN A 77 1.10 -14.01 5.62
N PRO A 78 0.02 -13.24 5.81
CA PRO A 78 -1.35 -13.76 5.79
C PRO A 78 -1.85 -14.10 4.38
N THR A 79 -1.20 -13.60 3.33
CA THR A 79 -1.61 -13.83 1.94
C THR A 79 -0.40 -13.89 1.01
N ALA A 80 -0.43 -14.82 0.06
CA ALA A 80 0.50 -14.89 -1.07
C ALA A 80 -0.24 -14.64 -2.38
N TYR A 81 0.39 -13.87 -3.25
CA TYR A 81 -0.05 -13.60 -4.61
C TYR A 81 0.81 -14.42 -5.56
N PHE A 82 0.25 -15.53 -6.06
CA PHE A 82 0.95 -16.45 -6.94
C PHE A 82 0.69 -16.05 -8.39
N GLU A 83 1.71 -15.49 -9.04
CA GLU A 83 1.64 -15.05 -10.42
C GLU A 83 2.04 -16.19 -11.37
N VAL A 84 1.07 -16.57 -12.19
CA VAL A 84 1.21 -17.61 -13.19
C VAL A 84 1.71 -16.98 -14.49
N LEU A 85 2.88 -17.43 -14.97
CA LEU A 85 3.42 -17.01 -16.26
C LEU A 85 2.84 -17.84 -17.41
N ASP A 86 2.64 -17.20 -18.56
CA ASP A 86 2.03 -17.79 -19.76
C ASP A 86 2.84 -18.95 -20.37
N ASP A 87 4.15 -19.00 -20.12
CA ASP A 87 5.11 -19.90 -20.76
C ASP A 87 5.46 -21.14 -19.92
N VAL A 88 4.86 -21.29 -18.74
CA VAL A 88 5.13 -22.40 -17.83
C VAL A 88 4.01 -23.44 -17.92
N ASP A 89 4.36 -24.71 -18.04
CA ASP A 89 3.39 -25.81 -18.07
C ASP A 89 2.50 -25.85 -16.82
N THR A 90 1.20 -26.07 -17.02
CA THR A 90 0.18 -26.09 -15.96
C THR A 90 0.51 -27.09 -14.85
N ALA A 91 1.00 -28.29 -15.17
CA ALA A 91 1.28 -29.30 -14.14
C ALA A 91 2.40 -28.83 -13.20
N ARG A 92 3.37 -28.10 -13.75
CA ARG A 92 4.46 -27.52 -12.99
C ARG A 92 3.98 -26.41 -12.06
N GLN A 93 3.09 -25.54 -12.52
CA GLN A 93 2.53 -24.48 -11.67
C GLN A 93 1.68 -25.05 -10.53
N VAL A 94 0.92 -26.11 -10.81
CA VAL A 94 0.15 -26.85 -9.80
C VAL A 94 1.09 -27.42 -8.74
N ALA A 95 2.23 -27.99 -9.14
CA ALA A 95 3.24 -28.51 -8.21
C ALA A 95 3.88 -27.39 -7.35
N LEU A 96 4.23 -26.26 -7.96
CA LEU A 96 4.79 -25.10 -7.25
C LEU A 96 3.78 -24.50 -6.25
N LEU A 97 2.51 -24.38 -6.65
CA LEU A 97 1.46 -23.90 -5.76
C LEU A 97 1.20 -24.87 -4.60
N ALA A 98 1.27 -26.18 -4.83
CA ALA A 98 1.17 -27.19 -3.77
C ALA A 98 2.34 -27.10 -2.79
N GLN A 99 3.57 -26.88 -3.28
CA GLN A 99 4.73 -26.62 -2.43
C GLN A 99 4.52 -25.35 -1.59
N LEU A 100 4.13 -24.24 -2.25
CA LEU A 100 3.88 -22.97 -1.57
C LEU A 100 2.80 -23.11 -0.48
N ARG A 101 1.74 -23.88 -0.74
CA ARG A 101 0.69 -24.21 0.25
C ARG A 101 1.25 -24.95 1.46
N GLN A 102 2.16 -25.91 1.25
CA GLN A 102 2.79 -26.64 2.36
C GLN A 102 3.62 -25.70 3.24
N GLU A 103 4.32 -24.75 2.64
CA GLU A 103 5.18 -23.80 3.36
C GLU A 103 4.38 -22.69 4.07
N LEU A 104 3.31 -22.19 3.45
CA LEU A 104 2.48 -21.11 3.98
C LEU A 104 1.40 -21.56 4.97
N GLY A 105 1.11 -22.87 5.04
CA GLY A 105 0.05 -23.42 5.88
C GLY A 105 -1.33 -22.85 5.54
N GLU A 106 -1.95 -22.17 6.50
CA GLU A 106 -3.32 -21.62 6.39
C GLU A 106 -3.40 -20.26 5.68
N SER A 107 -2.27 -19.65 5.30
CA SER A 107 -2.26 -18.34 4.65
C SER A 107 -2.98 -18.37 3.31
N ALA A 108 -3.69 -17.30 2.95
CA ALA A 108 -4.49 -17.29 1.73
C ALA A 108 -3.60 -17.26 0.48
N ILE A 109 -3.92 -18.03 -0.56
CA ILE A 109 -3.23 -17.99 -1.86
C ILE A 109 -4.17 -17.42 -2.91
N LEU A 110 -3.82 -16.25 -3.43
CA LEU A 110 -4.45 -15.60 -4.57
C LEU A 110 -3.70 -15.99 -5.84
N ALA A 111 -4.25 -16.92 -6.62
CA ALA A 111 -3.67 -17.36 -7.89
C ALA A 111 -4.09 -16.39 -9.00
N ALA A 112 -3.11 -15.91 -9.75
CA ALA A 112 -3.31 -14.85 -10.71
C ALA A 112 -2.97 -15.42 -12.10
N VAL A 113 -4.01 -15.86 -12.80
CA VAL A 113 -3.95 -16.81 -13.93
C VAL A 113 -4.26 -16.14 -15.27
N PRO A 114 -3.65 -16.61 -16.36
CA PRO A 114 -4.03 -16.16 -17.70
C PRO A 114 -5.46 -16.56 -18.08
N ALA A 115 -6.13 -15.72 -18.88
CA ALA A 115 -7.51 -15.97 -19.33
C ALA A 115 -7.67 -17.23 -20.20
N GLN A 116 -6.59 -17.74 -20.81
CA GLN A 116 -6.62 -18.94 -21.64
C GLN A 116 -6.67 -20.27 -20.85
N TYR A 117 -6.68 -20.23 -19.52
CA TYR A 117 -6.72 -21.44 -18.70
C TYR A 117 -8.07 -22.14 -18.83
N ASP A 118 -8.03 -23.43 -19.13
CA ASP A 118 -9.24 -24.24 -19.19
C ASP A 118 -9.74 -24.64 -17.79
N LEU A 119 -10.93 -25.24 -17.76
CA LEU A 119 -11.59 -25.65 -16.53
C LEU A 119 -10.77 -26.68 -15.71
N GLU A 120 -10.03 -27.58 -16.35
CA GLU A 120 -9.27 -28.61 -15.62
C GLU A 120 -7.96 -28.05 -15.05
N ALA A 121 -7.32 -27.12 -15.76
CA ALA A 121 -6.20 -26.35 -15.23
C ALA A 121 -6.62 -25.58 -13.97
N LEU A 122 -7.76 -24.88 -14.01
CA LEU A 122 -8.30 -24.15 -12.87
C LEU A 122 -8.68 -25.06 -11.70
N ARG A 123 -9.30 -26.22 -11.97
CA ARG A 123 -9.57 -27.24 -10.94
C ARG A 123 -8.30 -27.77 -10.29
N SER A 124 -7.25 -27.97 -11.08
CA SER A 124 -5.97 -28.45 -10.58
C SER A 124 -5.32 -27.42 -9.64
N LEU A 125 -5.35 -26.14 -10.00
CA LEU A 125 -4.90 -25.05 -9.11
C LEU A 125 -5.73 -24.97 -7.82
N ARG A 126 -7.06 -25.12 -7.92
CA ARG A 126 -7.95 -25.14 -6.75
C ARG A 126 -7.61 -26.31 -5.81
N ARG A 127 -7.42 -27.52 -6.35
CA ARG A 127 -7.04 -28.72 -5.59
C ARG A 127 -5.65 -28.61 -4.95
N ALA A 128 -4.71 -27.93 -5.61
CA ALA A 128 -3.38 -27.66 -5.07
C ALA A 128 -3.39 -26.62 -3.93
N GLY A 129 -4.53 -25.93 -3.72
CA GLY A 129 -4.75 -25.07 -2.58
C GLY A 129 -4.83 -23.59 -2.92
N ALA A 130 -5.13 -23.18 -4.16
CA ALA A 130 -5.47 -21.78 -4.43
C ALA A 130 -6.81 -21.44 -3.76
N ASP A 131 -6.91 -20.32 -3.03
CA ASP A 131 -8.14 -19.91 -2.34
C ASP A 131 -8.98 -18.93 -3.17
N ALA A 132 -8.29 -18.12 -3.96
CA ALA A 132 -8.88 -17.10 -4.80
C ALA A 132 -8.20 -17.10 -6.17
N CYS A 133 -8.94 -16.64 -7.19
CA CYS A 133 -8.48 -16.62 -8.57
C CYS A 133 -8.66 -15.23 -9.18
N VAL A 134 -7.61 -14.68 -9.77
CA VAL A 134 -7.64 -13.44 -10.56
C VAL A 134 -7.35 -13.80 -12.00
N CYS A 135 -8.31 -13.60 -12.90
CA CYS A 135 -8.10 -13.80 -14.33
C CYS A 135 -7.44 -12.55 -14.93
N LYS A 136 -6.33 -12.73 -15.62
CA LYS A 136 -5.54 -11.68 -16.24
C LYS A 136 -5.66 -11.72 -17.76
N ASP A 137 -5.58 -10.53 -18.35
CA ASP A 137 -5.28 -10.35 -19.76
C ASP A 137 -4.00 -9.52 -19.89
N HIS A 138 -3.03 -10.04 -20.64
CA HIS A 138 -1.75 -9.40 -20.88
C HIS A 138 -1.82 -8.33 -21.99
N ASN A 139 -2.90 -8.31 -22.80
CA ASN A 139 -2.94 -7.57 -24.07
C ASN A 139 -3.92 -6.39 -24.14
N GLY A 140 -4.36 -5.88 -22.99
CA GLY A 140 -5.15 -4.64 -22.93
C GLY A 140 -6.65 -4.89 -22.89
N GLN A 141 -7.20 -4.62 -21.71
CA GLN A 141 -8.55 -4.93 -21.22
C GLN A 141 -9.72 -4.26 -21.95
N THR A 142 -9.49 -3.69 -23.12
CA THR A 142 -10.43 -2.76 -23.76
C THR A 142 -11.03 -3.29 -25.04
N ALA A 143 -10.45 -4.32 -25.68
CA ALA A 143 -11.03 -4.92 -26.88
C ALA A 143 -12.22 -5.84 -26.49
N PRO A 144 -13.35 -5.81 -27.23
CA PRO A 144 -14.53 -6.63 -26.91
C PRO A 144 -14.22 -8.14 -26.81
N ALA A 145 -13.33 -8.65 -27.67
CA ALA A 145 -12.91 -10.06 -27.63
C ALA A 145 -12.12 -10.40 -26.36
N ALA A 146 -11.26 -9.49 -25.90
CA ALA A 146 -10.48 -9.66 -24.68
C ALA A 146 -11.37 -9.63 -23.44
N LEU A 147 -12.33 -8.68 -23.39
CA LEU A 147 -13.33 -8.63 -22.33
C LEU A 147 -14.14 -9.94 -22.28
N LYS A 148 -14.62 -10.42 -23.44
CA LYS A 148 -15.35 -11.70 -23.49
C LYS A 148 -14.51 -12.87 -22.96
N ALA A 149 -13.23 -12.95 -23.36
CA ALA A 149 -12.33 -13.99 -22.87
C ALA A 149 -12.15 -13.93 -21.34
N LEU A 150 -12.06 -12.73 -20.76
CA LEU A 150 -12.01 -12.55 -19.30
C LEU A 150 -13.28 -13.03 -18.60
N LEU A 151 -14.47 -12.71 -19.14
CA LEU A 151 -15.75 -13.17 -18.58
C LEU A 151 -15.88 -14.70 -18.68
N ASP A 152 -15.50 -15.28 -19.81
CA ASP A 152 -15.49 -16.74 -20.00
C ASP A 152 -14.52 -17.42 -19.00
N ALA A 153 -13.34 -16.83 -18.77
CA ALA A 153 -12.37 -17.32 -17.79
C ALA A 153 -12.88 -17.23 -16.35
N GLN A 154 -13.58 -16.15 -16.00
CA GLN A 154 -14.23 -16.00 -14.69
C GLN A 154 -15.32 -17.05 -14.47
N ASN A 155 -16.14 -17.33 -15.49
CA ASN A 155 -17.13 -18.40 -15.45
C ASN A 155 -16.46 -19.78 -15.25
N ALA A 156 -15.35 -20.03 -15.95
CA ALA A 156 -14.59 -21.26 -15.80
C ALA A 156 -13.98 -21.39 -14.39
N ALA A 157 -13.46 -20.29 -13.82
CA ALA A 157 -12.92 -20.27 -12.47
C ALA A 157 -14.01 -20.54 -11.42
N PHE A 158 -15.20 -19.94 -11.59
CA PHE A 158 -16.34 -20.25 -10.74
C PHE A 158 -16.75 -21.72 -10.83
N ALA A 159 -16.87 -22.26 -12.06
CA ALA A 159 -17.17 -23.67 -12.30
C ALA A 159 -16.07 -24.63 -11.78
N ALA A 160 -14.83 -24.15 -11.63
CA ALA A 160 -13.74 -24.88 -10.99
C ALA A 160 -13.83 -24.92 -9.46
N GLY A 161 -14.78 -24.18 -8.86
CA GLY A 161 -15.00 -24.13 -7.42
C GLY A 161 -14.31 -22.96 -6.71
N PHE A 162 -13.89 -21.93 -7.44
CA PHE A 162 -13.47 -20.67 -6.83
C PHE A 162 -14.69 -19.82 -6.48
N THR A 163 -14.81 -19.46 -5.21
CA THR A 163 -15.85 -18.53 -4.72
C THR A 163 -15.31 -17.13 -4.42
N ARG A 164 -13.98 -16.94 -4.54
CA ARG A 164 -13.28 -15.68 -4.39
C ARG A 164 -12.61 -15.34 -5.71
N LEU A 165 -13.30 -14.57 -6.55
CA LEU A 165 -12.79 -14.14 -7.85
C LEU A 165 -12.31 -12.70 -7.77
N GLY A 166 -11.18 -12.41 -8.41
CA GLY A 166 -10.63 -11.08 -8.50
C GLY A 166 -10.51 -10.59 -9.94
N LEU A 167 -10.40 -9.28 -10.08
CA LEU A 167 -10.28 -8.55 -11.32
C LEU A 167 -8.87 -7.99 -11.45
N THR A 168 -8.47 -7.68 -12.67
CA THR A 168 -7.30 -6.85 -12.94
C THR A 168 -7.75 -5.52 -13.51
N ALA A 169 -7.00 -4.46 -13.26
CA ALA A 169 -7.16 -3.16 -13.88
C ALA A 169 -5.78 -2.63 -14.30
N THR A 170 -5.52 -2.57 -15.61
CA THR A 170 -4.35 -1.83 -16.12
C THR A 170 -4.83 -0.46 -16.53
N ILE A 171 -4.24 0.58 -15.94
CA ILE A 171 -4.79 1.92 -16.00
C ILE A 171 -3.75 2.90 -16.58
N GLY A 172 -4.14 3.61 -17.64
CA GLY A 172 -3.31 4.62 -18.30
C GLY A 172 -4.10 5.52 -19.25
N ALA A 173 -3.57 5.79 -20.45
CA ALA A 173 -4.14 6.73 -21.43
C ALA A 173 -5.64 6.53 -21.73
N ASN A 174 -6.13 5.29 -21.60
CA ASN A 174 -7.52 4.90 -21.85
C ASN A 174 -8.32 4.63 -20.57
N ALA A 175 -8.01 5.37 -19.50
CA ALA A 175 -8.56 5.27 -18.15
C ALA A 175 -10.09 5.02 -18.11
N ALA A 176 -10.88 5.86 -18.80
CA ALA A 176 -12.34 5.73 -18.82
C ALA A 176 -12.80 4.34 -19.32
N ARG A 177 -12.21 3.86 -20.41
CA ARG A 177 -12.54 2.55 -21.00
C ARG A 177 -12.06 1.39 -20.12
N GLN A 178 -10.92 1.57 -19.45
CA GLN A 178 -10.37 0.57 -18.53
C GLN A 178 -11.24 0.46 -17.27
N LEU A 179 -11.67 1.59 -16.69
CA LEU A 179 -12.64 1.63 -15.59
C LEU A 179 -13.97 0.98 -15.97
N ALA A 180 -14.52 1.32 -17.14
CA ALA A 180 -15.75 0.71 -17.65
C ALA A 180 -15.61 -0.82 -17.80
N SER A 181 -14.47 -1.31 -18.28
CA SER A 181 -14.18 -2.74 -18.40
C SER A 181 -14.16 -3.45 -17.04
N VAL A 182 -13.59 -2.82 -16.01
CA VAL A 182 -13.61 -3.36 -14.64
C VAL A 182 -15.04 -3.45 -14.11
N LEU A 183 -15.85 -2.41 -14.32
CA LEU A 183 -17.26 -2.43 -13.91
C LEU A 183 -18.09 -3.48 -14.65
N LEU A 184 -17.88 -3.67 -15.95
CA LEU A 184 -18.57 -4.71 -16.71
C LEU A 184 -18.23 -6.11 -16.16
N GLN A 185 -16.97 -6.36 -15.84
CA GLN A 185 -16.57 -7.61 -15.19
C GLN A 185 -17.17 -7.75 -13.80
N SER A 186 -17.17 -6.68 -12.99
CA SER A 186 -17.78 -6.74 -11.66
C SER A 186 -19.29 -7.00 -11.72
N ASN A 187 -20.01 -6.37 -12.65
CA ASN A 187 -21.44 -6.56 -12.82
C ASN A 187 -21.72 -7.99 -13.26
N HIS A 188 -20.92 -8.53 -14.18
CA HIS A 188 -20.99 -9.95 -14.54
C HIS A 188 -20.82 -10.87 -13.32
N LEU A 189 -19.80 -10.65 -12.48
CA LEU A 189 -19.62 -11.44 -11.25
C LEU A 189 -20.86 -11.36 -10.33
N MET A 190 -21.43 -10.17 -10.15
CA MET A 190 -22.55 -9.97 -9.23
C MET A 190 -23.87 -10.51 -9.78
N GLU A 191 -24.17 -10.27 -11.04
CA GLU A 191 -25.46 -10.59 -11.67
C GLU A 191 -25.53 -12.05 -12.13
N GLU A 192 -24.47 -12.56 -12.76
CA GLU A 192 -24.46 -13.91 -13.33
C GLU A 192 -23.96 -14.96 -12.33
N LEU A 193 -23.01 -14.59 -11.45
CA LEU A 193 -22.36 -15.54 -10.54
C LEU A 193 -22.74 -15.32 -9.06
N GLY A 194 -23.45 -14.24 -8.73
CA GLY A 194 -23.81 -13.91 -7.35
C GLY A 194 -22.61 -13.61 -6.45
N LEU A 195 -21.49 -13.17 -7.03
CA LEU A 195 -20.24 -12.88 -6.33
C LEU A 195 -19.88 -11.40 -6.43
N HIS A 196 -19.44 -10.82 -5.31
CA HIS A 196 -18.69 -9.57 -5.37
C HIS A 196 -17.23 -9.85 -5.71
N PRO A 197 -16.54 -8.95 -6.45
CA PRO A 197 -15.11 -9.06 -6.64
C PRO A 197 -14.39 -9.12 -5.28
N HIS A 198 -13.59 -10.16 -5.07
CA HIS A 198 -12.81 -10.31 -3.84
C HIS A 198 -11.61 -9.35 -3.83
N THR A 199 -10.92 -9.24 -4.96
CA THR A 199 -9.74 -8.38 -5.12
C THR A 199 -9.77 -7.72 -6.50
N ILE A 200 -9.36 -6.45 -6.58
CA ILE A 200 -9.13 -5.73 -7.84
C ILE A 200 -7.65 -5.35 -7.84
N ALA A 201 -6.85 -6.04 -8.66
CA ALA A 201 -5.43 -5.78 -8.81
C ALA A 201 -5.20 -4.64 -9.81
N VAL A 202 -4.84 -3.47 -9.30
CA VAL A 202 -4.67 -2.24 -10.06
C VAL A 202 -3.19 -2.01 -10.34
N ARG A 203 -2.84 -1.79 -11.61
CA ARG A 203 -1.50 -1.41 -12.04
C ARG A 203 -1.56 -0.22 -12.99
N ARG A 204 -0.55 0.64 -12.95
CA ARG A 204 -0.37 1.67 -13.97
C ARG A 204 0.13 1.02 -15.26
N ASP A 205 -0.32 1.54 -16.40
CA ASP A 205 0.26 1.24 -17.69
C ASP A 205 1.74 1.67 -17.72
N PRO A 206 2.70 0.78 -18.02
CA PRO A 206 4.13 1.12 -18.06
C PRO A 206 4.48 2.25 -19.04
N GLY A 207 3.65 2.47 -20.08
CA GLY A 207 3.87 3.51 -21.08
C GLY A 207 3.46 4.92 -20.64
N GLU A 208 2.79 5.06 -19.49
CA GLU A 208 2.33 6.34 -18.98
C GLU A 208 3.42 7.08 -18.18
N PRO A 209 3.69 8.36 -18.48
CA PRO A 209 4.57 9.15 -17.65
C PRO A 209 3.98 9.28 -16.25
N GLN A 210 4.75 8.88 -15.24
CA GLN A 210 4.41 9.20 -13.86
C GLN A 210 4.47 10.72 -13.73
N ALA A 211 3.33 11.36 -13.48
CA ALA A 211 3.31 12.78 -13.16
C ALA A 211 4.27 13.00 -11.99
N GLY A 212 5.27 13.86 -12.18
CA GLY A 212 6.28 14.12 -11.16
C GLY A 212 5.59 14.47 -9.83
N VAL A 213 6.12 13.92 -8.74
CA VAL A 213 5.60 14.16 -7.38
C VAL A 213 5.83 15.61 -6.92
N ALA A 214 6.58 16.37 -7.72
CA ALA A 214 6.69 17.81 -7.60
C ALA A 214 5.34 18.51 -7.87
N ASN A 215 4.82 19.19 -6.83
CA ASN A 215 3.81 20.25 -6.87
C ASN A 215 2.33 19.87 -7.01
N GLY A 216 1.81 18.97 -6.18
CA GLY A 216 0.35 18.81 -6.07
C GLY A 216 -0.33 18.46 -7.40
N SER A 217 0.40 17.79 -8.29
CA SER A 217 -0.10 17.31 -9.56
C SER A 217 -1.24 16.32 -9.30
N ARG A 218 -2.40 16.59 -9.92
CA ARG A 218 -3.53 15.65 -9.93
C ARG A 218 -3.15 14.47 -10.80
N ASP A 219 -2.70 13.41 -10.15
CA ASP A 219 -2.36 12.16 -10.82
C ASP A 219 -3.65 11.38 -11.13
N PRO A 220 -4.04 11.24 -12.41
CA PRO A 220 -5.28 10.54 -12.81
C PRO A 220 -5.35 9.11 -12.29
N PHE A 221 -4.21 8.48 -11.99
CA PHE A 221 -4.19 7.15 -11.39
C PHE A 221 -4.80 7.11 -9.99
N LEU A 222 -4.58 8.15 -9.18
CA LEU A 222 -5.15 8.25 -7.83
C LEU A 222 -6.68 8.40 -7.88
N LEU A 223 -7.18 9.23 -8.81
CA LEU A 223 -8.62 9.38 -9.04
C LEU A 223 -9.27 8.04 -9.41
N GLN A 224 -8.58 7.21 -10.20
CA GLN A 224 -9.13 5.93 -10.62
C GLN A 224 -9.18 4.90 -9.50
N ILE A 225 -8.15 4.86 -8.63
CA ILE A 225 -8.20 4.06 -7.40
C ILE A 225 -9.39 4.50 -6.52
N ALA A 226 -9.58 5.82 -6.39
CA ALA A 226 -10.69 6.38 -5.63
C ALA A 226 -12.06 5.96 -6.19
N LEU A 227 -12.25 6.05 -7.51
CA LEU A 227 -13.48 5.62 -8.17
C LEU A 227 -13.72 4.11 -8.03
N LEU A 228 -12.69 3.28 -8.15
CA LEU A 228 -12.80 1.85 -7.91
C LEU A 228 -13.22 1.55 -6.47
N ARG A 229 -12.71 2.30 -5.49
CA ARG A 229 -13.11 2.18 -4.08
C ARG A 229 -14.58 2.54 -3.87
N LEU A 230 -15.06 3.60 -4.53
CA LEU A 230 -16.46 4.00 -4.46
C LEU A 230 -17.39 2.98 -5.11
N ALA A 231 -16.99 2.41 -6.24
CA ALA A 231 -17.73 1.35 -6.90
C ALA A 231 -17.73 0.03 -6.10
N HIS A 232 -16.63 -0.25 -5.41
CA HIS A 232 -16.38 -1.52 -4.72
C HIS A 232 -15.89 -1.31 -3.27
N PRO A 233 -16.76 -0.84 -2.36
CA PRO A 233 -16.38 -0.46 -1.00
C PRO A 233 -15.86 -1.64 -0.15
N TYR A 234 -16.21 -2.87 -0.50
CA TYR A 234 -15.86 -4.09 0.25
C TYR A 234 -14.86 -5.01 -0.45
N SER A 235 -14.35 -4.61 -1.62
CA SER A 235 -13.33 -5.39 -2.35
C SER A 235 -11.93 -4.97 -1.93
N ASN A 236 -10.98 -5.91 -1.91
CA ASN A 236 -9.58 -5.55 -1.73
C ASN A 236 -9.08 -4.85 -2.99
N ILE A 237 -8.61 -3.61 -2.87
CA ILE A 237 -7.93 -2.91 -3.98
C ILE A 237 -6.44 -3.09 -3.75
N MET A 238 -5.83 -3.88 -4.63
CA MET A 238 -4.44 -4.29 -4.55
C MET A 238 -3.57 -3.44 -5.48
N VAL A 239 -2.52 -2.84 -4.93
CA VAL A 239 -1.52 -2.09 -5.69
C VAL A 239 -0.14 -2.73 -5.55
N PRO A 240 0.73 -2.62 -6.56
CA PRO A 240 2.11 -3.11 -6.45
C PRO A 240 2.90 -2.25 -5.45
N ALA A 241 3.83 -2.89 -4.74
CA ALA A 241 4.81 -2.21 -3.88
C ALA A 241 5.94 -1.50 -4.67
N HIS A 242 5.81 -1.39 -5.99
CA HIS A 242 6.82 -0.80 -6.86
C HIS A 242 6.60 0.72 -7.01
N GLY A 243 7.69 1.48 -7.06
CA GLY A 243 7.67 2.93 -7.31
C GLY A 243 8.04 3.77 -6.10
N GLU A 244 7.72 5.06 -6.16
CA GLU A 244 8.03 6.02 -5.09
C GLU A 244 7.12 5.77 -3.87
N ALA A 245 7.71 5.70 -2.67
CA ALA A 245 6.98 5.47 -1.42
C ALA A 245 5.84 6.48 -1.19
N GLU A 246 6.06 7.73 -1.60
CA GLU A 246 5.02 8.77 -1.51
C GLU A 246 3.80 8.45 -2.38
N LEU A 247 4.01 7.91 -3.58
CA LEU A 247 2.91 7.51 -4.45
C LEU A 247 2.14 6.33 -3.84
N LEU A 248 2.83 5.32 -3.29
CA LEU A 248 2.19 4.20 -2.60
C LEU A 248 1.33 4.67 -1.42
N LEU A 249 1.83 5.61 -0.61
CA LEU A 249 1.05 6.19 0.50
C LEU A 249 -0.20 6.92 -0.01
N ARG A 250 -0.09 7.68 -1.10
CA ARG A 250 -1.25 8.33 -1.72
C ARG A 250 -2.26 7.33 -2.28
N GLN A 251 -1.80 6.22 -2.87
CA GLN A 251 -2.68 5.15 -3.36
C GLN A 251 -3.46 4.50 -2.20
N LEU A 252 -2.80 4.24 -1.08
CA LEU A 252 -3.43 3.69 0.14
C LEU A 252 -4.41 4.68 0.79
N ASP A 253 -4.08 5.96 0.77
CA ASP A 253 -4.95 7.03 1.28
C ASP A 253 -6.28 7.07 0.50
N VAL A 254 -6.22 7.06 -0.83
CA VAL A 254 -7.41 7.29 -1.67
C VAL A 254 -8.23 6.04 -1.97
N GLY A 255 -7.80 4.84 -1.58
CA GLY A 255 -8.66 3.66 -1.72
C GLY A 255 -7.98 2.30 -1.69
N ALA A 256 -6.68 2.19 -1.95
CA ALA A 256 -6.01 0.91 -1.87
C ALA A 256 -5.95 0.39 -0.43
N ASN A 257 -5.99 -0.93 -0.27
CA ASN A 257 -5.94 -1.56 1.06
C ASN A 257 -5.17 -2.89 1.07
N LEU A 258 -4.59 -3.28 -0.05
CA LEU A 258 -3.73 -4.46 -0.17
C LEU A 258 -2.49 -4.09 -0.97
N VAL A 259 -1.30 -4.42 -0.47
CA VAL A 259 -0.04 -4.16 -1.16
C VAL A 259 0.59 -5.49 -1.55
N ALA A 260 0.91 -5.65 -2.84
CA ALA A 260 1.61 -6.82 -3.35
C ALA A 260 3.11 -6.53 -3.55
N GLY A 261 4.02 -7.25 -2.87
CA GLY A 261 5.47 -7.05 -3.01
C GLY A 261 6.36 -8.13 -2.36
N GLY A 262 7.62 -8.24 -2.82
CA GLY A 262 8.62 -9.30 -2.48
C GLY A 262 8.62 -10.43 -3.53
N VAL A 263 9.53 -11.41 -3.59
CA VAL A 263 11.01 -11.44 -3.49
C VAL A 263 11.56 -11.33 -4.93
N PRO A 264 12.68 -10.63 -5.22
CA PRO A 264 13.31 -10.70 -6.53
C PRO A 264 13.73 -12.14 -6.81
N SER A 265 13.20 -12.79 -7.84
CA SER A 265 13.87 -13.98 -8.37
C SER A 265 15.17 -13.51 -9.04
N ALA A 266 16.20 -14.36 -9.03
CA ALA A 266 17.48 -14.09 -9.69
C ALA A 266 17.36 -13.81 -11.20
N ALA A 267 16.21 -14.10 -11.81
CA ALA A 267 15.90 -13.83 -13.21
C ALA A 267 15.23 -12.45 -13.46
N THR A 268 14.88 -11.70 -12.42
CA THR A 268 14.63 -10.25 -12.52
C THR A 268 15.93 -9.47 -12.34
N ALA A 269 16.91 -9.77 -13.21
CA ALA A 269 18.25 -9.16 -13.22
C ALA A 269 18.30 -7.77 -13.90
N GLU A 270 17.16 -7.18 -14.25
CA GLU A 270 17.05 -5.75 -14.49
C GLU A 270 16.43 -5.11 -13.24
N GLY A 271 17.32 -4.63 -12.38
CA GLY A 271 17.09 -4.53 -10.95
C GLY A 271 16.08 -3.49 -10.51
N TYR A 272 15.25 -3.87 -9.53
CA TYR A 272 14.46 -2.92 -8.76
C TYR A 272 14.35 -3.39 -7.31
N ARG A 273 14.74 -2.49 -6.40
CA ARG A 273 14.80 -2.68 -4.94
C ARG A 273 13.39 -2.46 -4.37
N VAL A 274 12.91 -3.39 -3.54
CA VAL A 274 11.66 -3.23 -2.80
C VAL A 274 11.85 -2.11 -1.78
N VAL A 275 11.13 -0.99 -1.96
CA VAL A 275 11.10 0.15 -1.04
C VAL A 275 9.69 0.24 -0.47
N ALA A 276 9.45 -0.44 0.64
CA ALA A 276 8.48 -0.13 1.70
C ALA A 276 7.87 -1.40 2.31
N THR A 277 7.93 -1.45 3.63
CA THR A 277 7.04 -2.24 4.48
C THR A 277 6.41 -1.21 5.43
N VAL A 278 5.10 -1.24 5.66
CA VAL A 278 4.48 -0.36 6.64
C VAL A 278 3.41 -1.13 7.39
N ASP A 279 3.66 -1.39 8.68
CA ASP A 279 2.60 -1.67 9.65
C ASP A 279 2.15 -0.32 10.22
N ILE A 280 0.98 0.15 9.79
CA ILE A 280 0.38 1.40 10.26
C ILE A 280 -0.60 1.06 11.39
N GLU A 281 -0.25 1.41 12.62
CA GLU A 281 -1.16 1.31 13.76
C GLU A 281 -2.40 2.23 13.58
N PRO A 282 -3.55 1.92 14.22
CA PRO A 282 -4.88 2.47 13.92
C PRO A 282 -5.08 3.99 14.07
N GLU A 283 -4.06 4.73 14.49
CA GLU A 283 -4.17 6.12 14.94
C GLU A 283 -3.68 7.15 13.89
N LEU A 284 -2.97 6.71 12.84
CA LEU A 284 -2.34 7.53 11.78
C LEU A 284 -3.31 7.99 10.65
N ARG A 285 -4.57 8.29 10.98
CA ARG A 285 -5.72 8.09 10.07
C ARG A 285 -6.12 9.19 9.08
N GLU A 286 -5.52 10.39 9.06
CA GLU A 286 -6.03 11.51 8.22
C GLU A 286 -4.94 12.51 7.76
N LEU A 287 -4.04 12.10 6.85
CA LEU A 287 -2.97 12.98 6.35
C LEU A 287 -3.50 14.20 5.57
N SER A 288 -3.54 15.36 6.20
CA SER A 288 -3.63 16.66 5.53
C SER A 288 -2.22 17.27 5.43
N TYR A 289 -1.62 17.24 4.24
CA TYR A 289 -0.32 17.86 3.99
C TYR A 289 -0.46 19.39 3.92
N ARG A 290 0.08 20.08 4.91
CA ARG A 290 0.37 21.52 4.83
C ARG A 290 1.83 21.73 5.16
N ARG A 291 2.64 22.01 4.12
CA ARG A 291 4.07 22.32 4.26
C ARG A 291 4.24 23.59 5.10
N LEU A 292 4.79 23.45 6.30
CA LEU A 292 5.28 24.56 7.12
C LEU A 292 6.79 24.76 6.86
N PRO A 293 7.37 25.93 7.21
CA PRO A 293 8.74 26.28 6.83
C PRO A 293 9.76 25.28 7.37
N SER A 294 10.69 24.85 6.52
CA SER A 294 11.82 23.99 6.90
C SER A 294 12.72 24.72 7.91
N MET A 295 13.02 24.10 9.05
CA MET A 295 14.13 24.52 9.90
C MET A 295 15.38 23.72 9.54
N ASP A 296 16.43 24.41 9.12
CA ASP A 296 17.76 23.83 8.88
C ASP A 296 18.38 23.46 10.23
N HIS A 297 18.32 22.17 10.57
CA HIS A 297 19.15 21.59 11.62
C HIS A 297 20.21 20.71 10.96
N ALA A 298 21.41 21.28 10.83
CA ALA A 298 22.67 20.63 10.46
C ALA A 298 22.53 19.55 9.35
N GLY A 299 21.96 19.93 8.21
CA GLY A 299 21.99 19.13 6.97
C GLY A 299 20.87 18.09 6.81
N GLY A 300 19.93 17.97 7.75
CA GLY A 300 18.72 17.14 7.61
C GLY A 300 17.48 17.93 7.18
N LEU A 301 16.53 17.26 6.53
CA LEU A 301 15.22 17.83 6.20
C LEU A 301 14.19 17.35 7.24
N ILE A 302 13.64 18.28 8.03
CA ILE A 302 12.48 18.03 8.88
C ILE A 302 11.25 18.61 8.18
N SER A 303 10.26 17.76 7.93
CA SER A 303 8.96 18.15 7.37
C SER A 303 7.86 17.75 8.32
N GLU A 304 7.09 18.72 8.79
CA GLU A 304 5.88 18.40 9.55
C GLU A 304 4.75 17.97 8.62
N PHE A 305 3.98 16.98 9.05
CA PHE A 305 2.72 16.63 8.45
C PHE A 305 1.67 16.40 9.54
N ARG A 306 0.40 16.57 9.20
CA ARG A 306 -0.71 16.42 10.15
C ARG A 306 -1.59 15.27 9.72
N THR A 307 -1.90 14.37 10.65
CA THR A 307 -2.88 13.31 10.39
C THR A 307 -4.25 13.61 11.00
N LYS A 308 -4.41 14.71 11.76
CA LYS A 308 -5.68 15.26 12.29
C LYS A 308 -5.51 16.77 12.53
N PRO A 309 -6.59 17.56 12.75
CA PRO A 309 -6.47 18.98 13.11
C PRO A 309 -5.60 19.26 14.34
N THR A 310 -5.51 18.30 15.26
CA THR A 310 -4.82 18.41 16.57
C THR A 310 -3.52 17.62 16.69
N GLU A 311 -3.18 16.77 15.72
CA GLU A 311 -2.00 15.88 15.78
C GLU A 311 -1.03 16.21 14.66
N THR A 312 0.23 16.44 15.02
CA THR A 312 1.30 16.78 14.08
C THR A 312 2.44 15.79 14.29
N TYR A 313 3.05 15.36 13.18
CA TYR A 313 4.12 14.38 13.11
C TYR A 313 5.26 15.02 12.33
N MET A 314 6.47 14.49 12.51
CA MET A 314 7.63 14.91 11.74
C MET A 314 8.13 13.77 10.87
N LEU A 315 8.30 14.05 9.59
CA LEU A 315 9.14 13.28 8.69
C LEU A 315 10.54 13.88 8.75
N VAL A 316 11.51 13.08 9.17
CA VAL A 316 12.86 13.53 9.44
C VAL A 316 13.82 12.76 8.55
N ARG A 317 14.38 13.43 7.55
CA ARG A 317 15.47 12.89 6.74
C ARG A 317 16.80 13.33 7.33
N ARG A 318 17.65 12.38 7.70
CA ARG A 318 18.99 12.65 8.24
C ARG A 318 20.05 12.10 7.29
N PRO A 319 21.03 12.90 6.87
CA PRO A 319 22.20 12.36 6.20
C PRO A 319 23.05 11.55 7.18
N ALA A 320 23.84 10.61 6.67
CA ALA A 320 24.86 9.91 7.45
C ALA A 320 25.77 10.92 8.15
N SER A 321 25.87 10.84 9.47
CA SER A 321 26.62 11.80 10.28
C SER A 321 27.16 11.13 11.54
N PRO A 322 28.48 11.26 11.82
CA PRO A 322 29.06 10.80 13.08
C PRO A 322 28.72 11.74 14.25
N LYS A 323 28.10 12.89 13.99
CA LYS A 323 27.60 13.79 15.05
C LYS A 323 26.22 13.32 15.48
N ALA A 324 26.04 13.23 16.80
CA ALA A 324 24.75 13.02 17.43
C ALA A 324 23.73 14.08 17.03
N LEU A 325 22.53 13.60 16.72
CA LEU A 325 21.35 14.36 16.36
C LEU A 325 20.26 13.97 17.38
N GLY A 326 19.75 14.93 18.14
CA GLY A 326 18.83 14.65 19.25
C GLY A 326 19.56 14.17 20.51
N ASN A 327 20.30 15.08 21.17
CA ASN A 327 21.00 14.87 22.43
C ASN A 327 20.15 15.48 23.56
N ASN A 328 19.03 14.84 23.84
CA ASN A 328 17.99 15.45 24.67
C ASN A 328 17.45 14.45 25.71
N LEU A 329 17.21 14.97 26.92
CA LEU A 329 16.37 14.32 27.91
C LEU A 329 14.91 14.48 27.49
N HIS A 330 14.28 13.35 27.22
CA HIS A 330 12.87 13.27 26.90
C HIS A 330 12.06 13.21 28.20
N ARG A 331 11.22 14.21 28.49
CA ARG A 331 10.44 14.28 29.74
C ARG A 331 9.01 13.77 29.60
N GLY A 332 8.51 13.64 28.38
CA GLY A 332 7.15 13.22 28.09
C GLY A 332 6.10 14.21 28.58
N LEU A 333 6.36 15.50 28.39
CA LEU A 333 5.43 16.58 28.74
C LEU A 333 4.13 16.54 27.93
N TYR A 334 4.13 15.88 26.78
CA TYR A 334 2.98 15.73 25.90
C TYR A 334 2.59 14.27 25.74
N ARG A 335 1.30 14.02 25.50
CA ARG A 335 0.77 12.66 25.31
C ARG A 335 1.37 11.95 24.09
N SER A 336 1.68 12.69 23.02
CA SER A 336 2.38 12.21 21.81
C SER A 336 3.83 11.82 22.07
N LYS A 337 4.37 12.27 23.20
CA LYS A 337 5.73 12.12 23.67
C LYS A 337 5.77 11.26 24.95
N ASP A 338 4.80 10.39 25.25
CA ASP A 338 4.93 9.47 26.40
C ASP A 338 4.27 8.11 26.09
N PRO A 339 5.03 7.13 25.55
CA PRO A 339 6.44 7.22 25.14
C PRO A 339 6.62 7.93 23.80
N GLU A 340 7.75 8.59 23.60
CA GLU A 340 8.15 9.06 22.27
C GLU A 340 8.31 7.88 21.31
N THR A 341 7.63 7.96 20.16
CA THR A 341 7.66 6.91 19.14
C THR A 341 8.33 7.43 17.87
N VAL A 342 9.33 6.68 17.41
CA VAL A 342 10.08 6.95 16.18
C VAL A 342 10.01 5.72 15.29
N ILE A 343 9.74 5.88 14.00
CA ILE A 343 9.79 4.80 13.01
C ILE A 343 10.95 5.05 12.07
N LEU A 344 11.93 4.15 12.06
CA LEU A 344 12.97 4.11 11.03
C LEU A 344 12.39 3.45 9.78
N VAL A 345 12.18 4.25 8.75
CA VAL A 345 11.61 3.83 7.46
C VAL A 345 12.71 3.28 6.56
N GLU A 346 13.85 3.96 6.50
CA GLU A 346 15.02 3.60 5.69
C GLU A 346 16.30 4.08 6.38
N GLY A 347 17.42 3.36 6.21
CA GLY A 347 18.75 3.78 6.67
C GLY A 347 19.25 3.04 7.91
N SER A 348 20.31 3.55 8.52
CA SER A 348 20.89 2.98 9.74
C SER A 348 21.00 4.05 10.82
N LEU A 349 20.57 3.70 12.04
CA LEU A 349 20.64 4.55 13.21
C LEU A 349 21.21 3.77 14.39
N ALA A 350 22.11 4.41 15.12
CA ALA A 350 22.45 3.99 16.47
C ALA A 350 21.72 4.90 17.46
N ILE A 351 20.92 4.31 18.35
CA ILE A 351 20.30 5.03 19.47
C ILE A 351 20.98 4.61 20.77
N THR A 352 21.54 5.57 21.47
CA THR A 352 22.02 5.38 22.84
C THR A 352 21.00 5.97 23.79
N SER A 353 20.53 5.19 24.76
CA SER A 353 19.59 5.62 25.78
C SER A 353 20.18 5.47 27.19
N ARG A 354 19.84 6.40 28.09
CA ARG A 354 20.30 6.43 29.49
C ARG A 354 19.16 6.85 30.39
N HIS A 355 18.88 6.04 31.41
CA HIS A 355 17.97 6.46 32.48
C HIS A 355 18.76 7.26 33.52
N PRO A 356 18.26 8.39 34.06
CA PRO A 356 18.97 9.21 35.05
C PRO A 356 19.46 8.42 36.27
N ASP A 357 18.66 7.45 36.72
CA ASP A 357 18.96 6.61 37.89
C ASP A 357 19.78 5.35 37.56
N ARG A 358 20.18 5.12 36.30
CA ARG A 358 21.00 3.97 35.90
C ARG A 358 22.37 4.42 35.41
N PRO A 359 23.47 3.86 35.94
CA PRO A 359 24.81 4.29 35.59
C PRO A 359 25.25 3.85 34.18
N GLU A 360 24.64 2.80 33.61
CA GLU A 360 25.07 2.22 32.34
C GLU A 360 24.14 2.60 31.17
N PRO A 361 24.68 3.11 30.05
CA PRO A 361 23.89 3.35 28.84
C PRO A 361 23.44 2.05 28.18
N THR A 362 22.21 2.05 27.66
CA THR A 362 21.73 1.02 26.75
C THR A 362 21.90 1.53 25.32
N VAL A 363 22.80 0.89 24.57
CA VAL A 363 23.03 1.22 23.15
C VAL A 363 22.28 0.20 22.30
N VAL A 364 21.42 0.69 21.41
CA VAL A 364 20.68 -0.10 20.43
C VAL A 364 21.10 0.37 19.04
N VAL A 365 21.86 -0.47 18.32
CA VAL A 365 22.22 -0.21 16.93
C VAL A 365 21.18 -0.85 16.03
N ILE A 366 20.59 -0.06 15.16
CA ILE A 366 19.48 -0.44 14.29
C ILE A 366 19.90 -0.13 12.88
N THR A 367 20.47 -1.14 12.26
CA THR A 367 20.74 -1.13 10.83
C THR A 367 19.48 -1.57 10.12
N SER A 368 19.08 -0.90 9.03
CA SER A 368 18.09 -1.47 8.09
C SER A 368 18.66 -2.73 7.47
N THR A 369 18.56 -3.83 8.21
CA THR A 369 18.59 -5.19 7.68
C THR A 369 17.33 -5.38 6.82
N PRO A 370 17.22 -6.44 6.01
CA PRO A 370 16.06 -6.66 5.12
C PRO A 370 14.68 -6.79 5.81
N GLN A 371 14.56 -6.46 7.10
CA GLN A 371 13.36 -6.52 7.94
C GLN A 371 12.82 -5.14 8.36
N ALA A 372 13.22 -4.04 7.70
CA ALA A 372 12.62 -2.72 7.90
C ALA A 372 11.09 -2.73 7.67
N PRO A 373 10.31 -1.81 8.28
CA PRO A 373 10.68 -0.70 9.15
C PRO A 373 10.83 -1.12 10.61
N HIS A 374 11.49 -0.27 11.41
CA HIS A 374 11.68 -0.52 12.84
C HIS A 374 10.98 0.55 13.68
N LYS A 375 10.05 0.13 14.55
CA LYS A 375 9.43 0.98 15.58
C LYS A 375 10.36 1.09 16.78
N LEU A 376 10.60 2.31 17.20
CA LEU A 376 11.40 2.68 18.36
C LEU A 376 10.55 3.44 19.33
N THR A 377 10.69 3.11 20.61
CA THR A 377 9.98 3.81 21.68
C THR A 377 10.98 4.24 22.73
N VAL A 378 10.96 5.53 23.06
CA VAL A 378 11.76 6.13 24.12
C VAL A 378 10.81 6.45 25.29
N PRO A 379 10.95 5.76 26.43
CA PRO A 379 10.13 6.06 27.61
C PRO A 379 10.42 7.46 28.16
N ARG A 380 9.44 8.06 28.84
CA ARG A 380 9.66 9.31 29.58
C ARG A 380 10.84 9.23 30.55
N ASN A 381 11.45 10.38 30.81
CA ASN A 381 12.63 10.54 31.66
C ASN A 381 13.82 9.69 31.21
N VAL A 382 13.94 9.45 29.90
CA VAL A 382 15.10 8.78 29.31
C VAL A 382 15.86 9.80 28.48
N TYR A 383 17.15 9.94 28.77
CA TYR A 383 18.06 10.61 27.86
C TYR A 383 18.30 9.70 26.66
N HIS A 384 18.18 10.23 25.46
CA HIS A 384 18.54 9.48 24.27
C HIS A 384 19.40 10.32 23.32
N GLU A 385 20.19 9.63 22.52
CA GLU A 385 21.12 10.16 21.55
C GLU A 385 20.99 9.35 20.27
N VAL A 386 20.65 9.99 19.15
CA VAL A 386 20.53 9.32 17.84
C VAL A 386 21.69 9.69 16.94
N VAL A 387 22.34 8.69 16.36
CA VAL A 387 23.42 8.86 15.38
C VAL A 387 23.00 8.17 14.09
N ALA A 388 22.90 8.92 12.99
CA ALA A 388 22.63 8.37 11.67
C ALA A 388 23.91 7.76 11.10
N GLU A 389 24.04 6.44 11.15
CA GLU A 389 25.18 5.72 10.56
C GLU A 389 25.13 5.70 9.03
N ALA A 390 23.92 5.80 8.46
CA ALA A 390 23.67 5.98 7.04
C ALA A 390 22.56 7.03 6.83
N ASP A 391 22.40 7.51 5.60
CA ASP A 391 21.25 8.33 5.23
C ASP A 391 19.96 7.62 5.65
N SER A 392 19.15 8.30 6.44
CA SER A 392 17.98 7.71 7.08
C SER A 392 16.74 8.58 6.93
N LEU A 393 15.60 7.90 6.88
CA LEU A 393 14.28 8.49 6.89
C LEU A 393 13.52 8.00 8.12
N LEU A 394 13.05 8.94 8.91
CA LEU A 394 12.38 8.72 10.19
C LEU A 394 11.00 9.35 10.18
N ILE A 395 10.07 8.73 10.90
CA ILE A 395 8.81 9.35 11.29
C ILE A 395 8.77 9.46 12.81
N GLU A 396 8.69 10.68 13.32
CA GLU A 396 8.53 10.96 14.75
C GLU A 396 7.08 11.37 15.03
N PHE A 397 6.50 10.77 16.07
CA PHE A 397 5.09 10.92 16.40
C PHE A 397 4.85 12.14 17.30
N SER A 398 5.51 13.25 16.97
CA SER A 398 5.37 14.53 17.67
C SER A 398 5.52 15.70 16.71
N SER A 399 5.10 16.88 17.13
CA SER A 399 5.34 18.13 16.37
C SER A 399 6.74 18.70 16.64
N VAL A 400 7.25 19.55 15.76
CA VAL A 400 8.47 20.35 15.99
C VAL A 400 8.33 21.19 17.26
N ALA A 401 7.13 21.75 17.52
CA ALA A 401 6.87 22.54 18.72
C ALA A 401 6.93 21.70 20.00
N GLU A 402 6.36 20.50 19.98
CA GLU A 402 6.40 19.53 21.07
C GLU A 402 7.83 19.02 21.29
N ASP A 403 8.54 18.69 20.21
CA ASP A 403 9.92 18.23 20.27
C ASP A 403 10.85 19.31 20.83
N THR A 404 10.69 20.56 20.41
CA THR A 404 11.48 21.69 20.92
C THR A 404 11.22 21.97 22.41
N THR A 405 10.00 21.72 22.88
CA THR A 405 9.60 22.04 24.27
C THR A 405 9.78 20.87 25.24
N ASP A 406 9.81 19.64 24.74
CA ASP A 406 10.03 18.41 25.52
C ASP A 406 11.48 17.88 25.44
N SER A 407 12.33 18.54 24.65
CA SER A 407 13.76 18.26 24.53
C SER A 407 14.59 19.15 25.45
N PHE A 408 15.21 18.54 26.47
CA PHE A 408 16.09 19.26 27.39
C PHE A 408 17.55 18.85 27.20
N PRO A 409 18.50 19.79 27.14
CA PRO A 409 19.92 19.44 27.07
C PRO A 409 20.35 18.65 28.32
N TRP A 410 21.20 17.64 28.12
CA TRP A 410 21.73 16.81 29.20
C TRP A 410 23.27 16.72 29.12
N PRO A 411 24.00 16.71 30.26
CA PRO A 411 23.51 16.88 31.63
C PRO A 411 22.87 18.25 31.82
N LEU A 412 21.82 18.32 32.66
CA LEU A 412 21.25 19.62 33.04
C LEU A 412 22.41 20.45 33.60
N SER A 413 22.82 21.49 32.87
CA SER A 413 23.85 22.41 33.37
C SER A 413 23.36 22.92 34.72
N SER A 414 24.21 22.81 35.74
CA SER A 414 23.94 23.32 37.07
C SER A 414 23.86 24.85 37.03
N THR A 415 22.70 25.38 36.69
CA THR A 415 22.35 26.81 36.70
C THR A 415 20.96 26.98 37.24
#